data_AF-A0A932DLT0-F1
#
_entry.id   AF-A0A932DLT0-F1
#
_cell.length_a   1.000
_cell.length_b   1.000
_cell.length_c   1.000
_cell.angle_alpha   90.00
_cell.angle_beta   90.00
_cell.angle_gamma   90.00
#
_symmetry.space_group_name_H-M   'P 1'
#
loop_
_entity.id
_entity.type
_entity.pdbx_description
1 polymer ?
#
loop_
_entity_poly.entity_id
_entity_poly.type
_entity_poly.pdbx_seq_one_letter_code
_entity_poly.pdbx_strand_id
1 'polypeptide(L)'
;ARLTHTAQGVYLHGQFSGERQSECVRCLTEINPRIKSNLEQLYEFPPNPLAEFAVEESGFLDLAPALREDLWLAMPQYPLCHPDCRGLCPNCGQNWNDGPCNCANEDINPRLEVLKKLLDN
;
A
#
# COMPACT_ATOMS: atom_id res chain seq x y z
N ALA A 1 -2.00 20.42 7.90
CA ALA A 1 -0.61 20.67 7.48
C ALA A 1 -0.18 22.06 7.94
N ARG A 2 1.13 22.29 8.11
CA ARG A 2 1.74 23.57 8.48
C ARG A 2 2.79 23.94 7.43
N LEU A 3 2.76 25.20 6.99
CA LEU A 3 3.77 25.80 6.13
C LEU A 3 4.62 26.75 6.97
N THR A 4 5.93 26.75 6.77
CA THR A 4 6.87 27.62 7.48
C THR A 4 7.83 28.25 6.49
N HIS A 5 7.90 29.58 6.48
CA HIS A 5 8.88 30.30 5.70
C HIS A 5 10.27 30.13 6.33
N THR A 6 11.27 29.81 5.51
CA THR A 6 12.67 29.60 5.90
C THR A 6 13.59 30.45 5.02
N ALA A 7 14.89 30.49 5.32
CA ALA A 7 15.85 31.19 4.47
C ALA A 7 16.02 30.55 3.08
N GLN A 8 15.66 29.27 2.93
CA GLN A 8 15.84 28.48 1.71
C GLN A 8 14.55 28.32 0.91
N GLY A 9 13.40 28.69 1.49
CA GLY A 9 12.09 28.54 0.86
C GLY A 9 10.97 28.20 1.86
N VAL A 10 9.98 27.42 1.43
CA VAL A 10 8.81 27.06 2.22
C VAL A 10 8.87 25.61 2.66
N TYR A 11 8.93 25.37 3.96
CA TYR A 11 8.89 24.04 4.55
C TYR A 11 7.45 23.62 4.86
N LEU A 12 7.01 22.53 4.23
CA LEU A 12 5.73 21.86 4.46
C LEU A 12 5.93 20.70 5.43
N HIS A 13 5.14 20.67 6.50
CA HIS A 13 5.04 19.52 7.39
C HIS A 13 3.57 19.20 7.66
N GLY A 14 3.16 17.94 7.50
CA GLY A 14 1.82 17.53 7.90
C GLY A 14 1.47 16.09 7.57
N GLN A 15 0.38 15.64 8.18
CA GLN A 15 -0.21 14.34 7.87
C GLN A 15 -1.21 14.48 6.72
N PHE A 16 -1.09 13.56 5.76
CA PHE A 16 -1.96 13.43 4.61
C PHE A 16 -2.51 12.00 4.53
N SER A 17 -3.63 11.84 3.83
CA SER A 17 -4.18 10.52 3.55
C SER A 17 -4.72 10.45 2.14
N GLY A 18 -4.54 9.30 1.51
CA GLY A 18 -5.09 8.98 0.21
C GLY A 18 -5.75 7.61 0.22
N GLU A 19 -6.50 7.32 -0.82
CA GLU A 19 -7.03 5.99 -1.12
C GLU A 19 -6.51 5.58 -2.50
N ARG A 20 -6.12 4.32 -2.63
CA ARG A 20 -5.69 3.76 -3.90
C ARG A 20 -6.48 2.49 -4.18
N GLN A 21 -7.09 2.41 -5.36
CA GLN A 21 -7.69 1.16 -5.82
C GLN A 21 -6.61 0.09 -5.99
N SER A 22 -6.83 -1.05 -5.36
CA SER A 22 -5.94 -2.21 -5.34
C SER A 22 -6.75 -3.48 -5.16
N GLU A 23 -6.08 -4.62 -5.14
CA GLU A 23 -6.73 -5.92 -4.95
C GLU A 23 -6.15 -6.59 -3.70
N CYS A 24 -7.01 -7.35 -3.02
CA CYS A 24 -6.58 -8.21 -1.93
C CYS A 24 -5.61 -9.27 -2.48
N VAL A 25 -4.39 -9.35 -1.94
CA VAL A 25 -3.38 -10.30 -2.41
C VAL A 25 -3.76 -11.78 -2.21
N ARG A 26 -4.80 -12.05 -1.42
CA ARG A 26 -5.28 -13.42 -1.15
C ARG A 26 -6.47 -13.83 -2.00
N CYS A 27 -7.45 -12.94 -2.19
CA CYS A 27 -8.72 -13.27 -2.84
C CYS A 27 -9.04 -12.46 -4.09
N LEU A 28 -8.16 -11.52 -4.48
CA LEU A 28 -8.30 -10.64 -5.65
C LEU A 28 -9.54 -9.73 -5.65
N THR A 29 -10.28 -9.65 -4.53
CA THR A 29 -11.36 -8.68 -4.38
C THR A 29 -10.79 -7.26 -4.36
N GLU A 30 -11.44 -6.34 -5.08
CA GLU A 30 -11.09 -4.92 -5.09
C GLU A 30 -11.19 -4.33 -3.68
N ILE A 31 -10.19 -3.52 -3.33
CA ILE A 31 -10.07 -2.84 -2.05
C ILE A 31 -9.46 -1.45 -2.23
N ASN A 32 -9.89 -0.51 -1.39
CA ASN A 32 -9.39 0.86 -1.36
C ASN A 32 -8.71 1.13 -0.01
N PRO A 33 -7.50 0.59 0.24
CA PRO A 33 -6.77 0.86 1.46
C PRO A 33 -6.58 2.36 1.65
N ARG A 34 -6.94 2.85 2.83
CA ARG A 34 -6.62 4.20 3.26
C ARG A 34 -5.16 4.26 3.70
N ILE A 35 -4.36 4.96 2.93
CA ILE A 35 -2.93 5.16 3.17
C ILE A 35 -2.78 6.48 3.90
N LYS A 36 -2.03 6.48 5.00
CA LYS A 36 -1.68 7.69 5.74
C LYS A 36 -0.18 7.91 5.59
N SER A 37 0.22 9.15 5.38
CA SER A 37 1.62 9.49 5.37
C SER A 37 1.88 10.84 6.04
N ASN A 38 3.10 11.02 6.54
CA ASN A 38 3.55 12.25 7.16
C ASN A 38 4.59 12.87 6.23
N LEU A 39 4.18 13.92 5.51
CA LEU A 39 5.04 14.59 4.55
C LEU A 39 5.83 15.70 5.24
N GLU A 40 7.13 15.70 5.01
CA GLU A 40 8.06 16.78 5.36
C GLU A 40 8.85 17.16 4.11
N GLN A 41 8.57 18.33 3.53
CA GLN A 41 9.13 18.73 2.25
C GLN A 41 9.52 20.20 2.25
N LEU A 42 10.75 20.51 1.84
CA LEU A 42 11.18 21.89 1.55
C LEU A 42 10.92 22.17 0.07
N TYR A 43 10.24 23.29 -0.20
CA TYR A 43 10.10 23.87 -1.54
C TYR A 43 11.02 25.08 -1.64
N GLU A 44 12.05 25.00 -2.49
CA GLU A 44 13.06 26.05 -2.61
C GLU A 44 12.47 27.37 -3.15
N PHE A 45 12.90 28.50 -2.57
CA PHE A 45 12.61 29.85 -3.05
C PHE A 45 13.79 30.79 -2.78
N PRO A 46 14.28 31.57 -3.78
CA PRO A 46 13.78 31.67 -5.16
C PRO A 46 13.90 30.35 -5.93
N PRO A 47 13.03 30.11 -6.95
CA PRO A 47 12.99 28.83 -7.64
C PRO A 47 14.34 28.50 -8.28
N ASN A 48 14.88 27.34 -7.92
CA ASN A 48 16.09 26.79 -8.48
C ASN A 48 15.71 25.77 -9.57
N PRO A 49 16.11 25.96 -10.84
CA PRO A 49 15.77 25.03 -11.93
C PRO A 49 16.31 23.60 -11.73
N LEU A 50 17.28 23.41 -10.83
CA LEU A 50 17.84 22.11 -10.49
C LEU A 50 17.17 21.48 -9.26
N ALA A 51 16.32 22.22 -8.55
CA ALA A 51 15.59 21.69 -7.40
C ALA A 51 14.41 20.84 -7.87
N GLU A 52 14.24 19.69 -7.23
CA GLU A 52 13.10 18.80 -7.47
C GLU A 52 11.77 19.42 -7.01
N PHE A 53 11.81 20.17 -5.90
CA PHE A 53 10.67 20.86 -5.32
C PHE A 53 10.99 22.34 -5.14
N ALA A 54 10.28 23.19 -5.87
CA ALA A 54 10.44 24.64 -5.82
C ALA A 54 9.07 25.32 -5.75
N VAL A 55 9.03 26.54 -5.21
CA VAL A 55 7.85 27.39 -5.30
C VAL A 55 7.75 27.91 -6.73
N GLU A 56 6.60 27.73 -7.38
CA GLU A 56 6.40 28.26 -8.73
C GLU A 56 6.50 29.79 -8.75
N GLU A 57 6.85 30.38 -9.90
CA GLU A 57 6.85 31.84 -10.09
C GLU A 57 5.46 32.46 -9.81
N SER A 58 4.41 31.67 -10.00
CA SER A 58 3.01 31.99 -9.71
C SER A 58 2.70 32.06 -8.20
N GLY A 59 3.61 31.59 -7.34
CA GLY A 59 3.42 31.45 -5.90
C GLY A 59 2.68 30.18 -5.48
N PHE A 60 2.34 29.29 -6.41
CA PHE A 60 1.70 28.01 -6.10
C PHE A 60 2.73 26.93 -5.72
N LEU A 61 2.31 26.02 -4.84
CA LEU A 61 3.05 24.83 -4.43
C LEU A 61 2.34 23.60 -4.99
N ASP A 62 2.95 22.90 -5.95
CA ASP A 62 2.44 21.60 -6.36
C ASP A 62 2.86 20.52 -5.35
N LEU A 63 1.87 20.04 -4.58
CA LEU A 63 2.07 18.98 -3.59
C LEU A 63 1.95 17.58 -4.20
N ALA A 64 1.43 17.46 -5.42
CA ALA A 64 1.09 16.17 -6.00
C ALA A 64 2.30 15.24 -6.17
N PRO A 65 3.49 15.69 -6.61
CA PRO A 65 4.65 14.81 -6.75
C PRO A 65 5.13 14.27 -5.38
N ALA A 66 5.34 15.18 -4.41
CA ALA A 66 5.79 14.82 -3.06
C ALA A 66 4.81 13.88 -2.35
N LEU A 67 3.51 14.19 -2.42
CA LEU A 67 2.47 13.34 -1.82
C LEU A 67 2.36 11.99 -2.52
N ARG A 68 2.49 11.93 -3.85
CA ARG A 68 2.38 10.67 -4.60
C ARG A 68 3.49 9.71 -4.19
N GLU A 69 4.74 10.19 -4.12
CA GLU A 69 5.90 9.40 -3.73
C GLU A 69 5.77 8.88 -2.30
N ASP A 70 5.46 9.79 -1.37
CA ASP A 70 5.32 9.49 0.04
C ASP A 70 4.16 8.49 0.30
N LEU A 71 3.00 8.70 -0.35
CA LEU A 71 1.89 7.75 -0.30
C LEU A 71 2.24 6.40 -0.95
N TRP A 72 3.05 6.38 -2.01
CA TRP A 72 3.51 5.13 -2.63
C TRP A 72 4.36 4.31 -1.67
N LEU A 73 5.28 4.96 -0.96
CA LEU A 73 6.15 4.33 0.04
C LEU A 73 5.35 3.84 1.25
N ALA A 74 4.30 4.57 1.64
CA ALA A 74 3.42 4.20 2.75
C ALA A 74 2.41 3.09 2.43
N MET A 75 2.34 2.61 1.18
CA MET A 75 1.38 1.56 0.82
C MET A 75 1.69 0.24 1.54
N PRO A 76 0.65 -0.51 1.95
CA PRO A 76 0.84 -1.86 2.44
C PRO A 76 1.40 -2.76 1.34
N GLN A 77 2.47 -3.49 1.64
CA GLN A 77 3.08 -4.45 0.69
C GLN A 77 2.14 -5.62 0.36
N TYR A 78 1.30 -6.02 1.33
CA TYR A 78 0.34 -7.12 1.22
C TYR A 78 -1.06 -6.64 1.60
N PRO A 79 -1.75 -5.89 0.73
CA PRO A 79 -3.07 -5.37 1.03
C PRO A 79 -4.08 -6.52 1.12
N LEU A 80 -4.88 -6.53 2.19
CA LEU A 80 -5.91 -7.54 2.46
C LEU A 80 -7.27 -6.87 2.58
N CYS A 81 -8.33 -7.53 2.11
CA CYS A 81 -9.71 -7.06 2.28
C CYS A 81 -10.19 -7.12 3.74
N HIS A 82 -9.65 -8.03 4.53
CA HIS A 82 -9.75 -8.07 5.99
C HIS A 82 -8.62 -8.96 6.54
N PRO A 83 -8.26 -8.86 7.84
CA PRO A 83 -7.15 -9.59 8.43
C PRO A 83 -7.22 -11.12 8.24
N ASP A 84 -8.43 -11.68 8.33
CA ASP A 84 -8.68 -13.12 8.26
C ASP A 84 -9.11 -13.63 6.86
N CYS A 85 -8.81 -12.88 5.79
CA CYS A 85 -9.21 -13.25 4.42
C CYS A 85 -8.76 -14.67 4.11
N ARG A 86 -9.65 -15.58 3.71
CA ARG A 86 -9.28 -17.00 3.50
C ARG A 86 -8.50 -17.21 2.20
N GLY A 87 -8.71 -16.36 1.21
CA GLY A 87 -8.03 -16.39 -0.09
C GLY A 87 -8.72 -17.28 -1.11
N LEU A 88 -8.04 -17.54 -2.23
CA LEU A 88 -8.54 -18.42 -3.28
C LEU A 88 -8.07 -19.87 -3.09
N CYS A 89 -8.89 -20.81 -3.53
CA CYS A 89 -8.45 -22.19 -3.73
C CYS A 89 -7.34 -22.24 -4.80
N PRO A 90 -6.16 -22.85 -4.50
CA PRO A 90 -5.08 -22.95 -5.48
C PRO A 90 -5.41 -23.86 -6.67
N ASN A 91 -6.43 -24.72 -6.54
CA ASN A 91 -6.80 -25.70 -7.57
C ASN A 91 -7.89 -25.18 -8.52
N CYS A 92 -8.89 -24.45 -8.03
CA CYS A 92 -10.04 -24.02 -8.83
C CYS A 92 -10.32 -22.51 -8.81
N GLY A 93 -9.60 -21.73 -8.00
CA GLY A 93 -9.82 -20.28 -7.89
C GLY A 93 -11.07 -19.87 -7.10
N GLN A 94 -11.84 -20.81 -6.52
CA GLN A 94 -12.97 -20.47 -5.65
C GLN A 94 -12.48 -19.58 -4.49
N ASN A 95 -13.14 -18.44 -4.30
CA ASN A 95 -12.90 -17.60 -3.14
C ASN A 95 -13.43 -18.30 -1.88
N TRP A 96 -12.52 -18.69 -0.99
CA TRP A 96 -12.89 -19.37 0.25
C TRP A 96 -13.65 -18.46 1.21
N ASN A 97 -13.65 -17.14 1.00
CA ASN A 97 -14.50 -16.22 1.75
C ASN A 97 -15.99 -16.43 1.47
N ASP A 98 -16.35 -16.95 0.28
CA ASP A 98 -17.73 -17.18 -0.13
C ASP A 98 -18.22 -18.62 0.18
N GLY A 99 -17.30 -19.52 0.55
CA GLY A 99 -17.61 -20.89 0.90
C GLY A 99 -16.52 -21.89 0.50
N PRO A 100 -16.63 -23.16 0.94
CA PRO A 100 -15.69 -24.21 0.55
C PRO A 100 -15.89 -24.61 -0.92
N CYS A 101 -14.83 -25.14 -1.54
CA CYS A 101 -14.89 -25.82 -2.83
C CYS A 101 -14.82 -27.34 -2.64
N ASN A 102 -15.21 -28.10 -3.67
CA ASN A 102 -15.13 -29.57 -3.67
C ASN A 102 -13.78 -30.13 -4.15
N CYS A 103 -12.73 -29.31 -4.25
CA CYS A 103 -11.40 -29.80 -4.61
C CYS A 103 -10.86 -30.74 -3.54
N ALA A 104 -10.29 -31.87 -3.96
CA ALA A 104 -9.55 -32.74 -3.06
C ALA A 104 -8.31 -32.01 -2.53
N ASN A 105 -8.12 -31.99 -1.21
CA ASN A 105 -6.94 -31.43 -0.54
C ASN A 105 -5.84 -32.50 -0.38
N GLU A 106 -5.68 -33.39 -1.37
CA GLU A 106 -4.87 -34.61 -1.21
C GLU A 106 -3.55 -34.61 -1.96
N ASP A 107 -3.13 -33.48 -2.55
CA ASP A 107 -1.81 -33.37 -3.13
C ASP A 107 -0.77 -33.12 -2.02
N ILE A 108 -0.58 -34.12 -1.16
CA ILE A 108 0.48 -34.10 -0.15
C ILE A 108 1.80 -34.24 -0.89
N ASN A 109 2.64 -33.22 -0.75
CA ASN A 109 4.00 -33.29 -1.24
C ASN A 109 4.68 -34.56 -0.69
N PRO A 110 5.19 -35.48 -1.54
CA PRO A 110 5.78 -36.74 -1.09
C PRO A 110 6.88 -36.57 -0.03
N ARG A 111 7.61 -35.45 -0.05
CA ARG A 111 8.65 -35.14 0.95
C ARG A 111 8.09 -34.82 2.33
N LEU A 112 6.83 -34.41 2.42
CA LEU A 112 6.14 -33.99 3.63
C LEU A 112 5.13 -35.03 4.14
N GLU A 113 4.97 -36.18 3.47
CA GLU A 113 4.02 -37.22 3.87
C GLU A 113 4.19 -37.67 5.33
N VAL A 114 5.43 -37.72 5.83
CA VAL A 114 5.73 -38.13 7.20
C VAL A 114 5.03 -37.26 8.26
N LEU A 115 4.69 -36.01 7.92
CA LEU A 115 4.01 -35.08 8.82
C LEU A 115 2.53 -35.41 9.04
N LYS A 116 1.89 -36.24 8.19
CA LYS A 116 0.51 -36.70 8.41
C LYS A 116 0.33 -37.35 9.79
N LYS A 117 1.36 -38.05 10.27
CA LYS A 117 1.36 -38.70 11.60
C LYS A 117 1.15 -37.73 12.76
N LEU A 118 1.30 -36.43 12.55
CA LEU A 118 1.10 -35.40 13.58
C LEU A 118 -0.36 -34.91 13.67
N LEU A 119 -1.20 -35.21 12.67
CA LEU A 119 -2.61 -34.80 12.65
C LEU A 119 -3.55 -35.85 13.31
N ASP A 120 -3.06 -37.06 13.54
CA ASP A 120 -3.83 -38.19 14.11
C ASP A 120 -3.78 -38.26 15.65
N ASN A 121 -3.34 -37.19 16.33
CA ASN A 121 -3.26 -37.08 17.81
C ASN A 121 -4.26 -36.06 18.38
#